data_AF-R6JNS8-F1
#
_entry.id   AF-R6JNS8-F1
#
_cell.length_a   1.000
_cell.length_b   1.000
_cell.length_c   1.000
_cell.angle_alpha   90.00
_cell.angle_beta   90.00
_cell.angle_gamma   90.00
#
_symmetry.space_group_name_H-M   'P 1'
#
loop_
_entity.id
_entity.type
_entity.pdbx_description
1 polymer ?
#
loop_
_entity_poly.entity_id
_entity_poly.type
_entity_poly.pdbx_seq_one_letter_code
_entity_poly.pdbx_strand_id
1 'polypeptide(L)' 'MIVEDTKDLVETDDYVIIEATLSEGDLLFVQIAVGIRNEVGDIVRIIPISTNPI' A
#
# COMPACT_ATOMS: atom_id res chain seq x y z
N MET A 1 13.86 13.14 2.77
CA MET A 1 13.44 11.72 2.72
C MET A 1 12.51 11.53 3.89
N ILE A 2 11.20 11.52 3.63
CA ILE A 2 10.16 11.26 4.61
C ILE A 2 9.66 9.86 4.27
N VAL A 3 9.75 8.93 5.22
CA VAL A 3 9.18 7.59 5.12
C VAL A 3 7.89 7.66 5.92
N GLU A 4 6.75 7.52 5.24
CA GLU A 4 5.44 7.53 5.90
C GLU A 4 5.06 6.12 6.37
N ASP A 5 4.55 6.04 7.60
CA ASP A 5 4.07 4.84 8.26
C ASP A 5 2.92 4.20 7.46
N THR A 6 3.18 3.03 6.88
CA THR A 6 2.14 2.17 6.31
C THR A 6 1.35 1.55 7.45
N LYS A 7 0.08 1.95 7.61
CA LYS A 7 -0.85 1.31 8.56
C LYS A 7 -1.59 0.20 7.84
N ASP A 8 -1.15 -1.04 8.03
CA ASP A 8 -1.83 -2.22 7.48
C ASP A 8 -3.28 -2.29 8.02
N LEU A 9 -4.25 -2.13 7.13
CA LEU A 9 -5.67 -2.25 7.43
C LEU A 9 -6.18 -3.56 6.82
N VAL A 10 -6.49 -4.53 7.69
CA VAL A 10 -6.96 -5.90 7.43
C VAL A 10 -5.84 -6.90 7.12
N GLU A 11 -5.38 -7.60 8.17
CA GLU A 11 -4.58 -8.81 8.03
C GLU A 11 -5.50 -10.01 7.79
N THR A 12 -5.42 -10.58 6.60
CA THR A 12 -5.64 -12.01 6.40
C THR A 12 -4.28 -12.62 6.10
N ASP A 13 -4.01 -13.89 6.43
CA ASP A 13 -2.66 -14.47 6.32
C ASP A 13 -2.03 -14.25 4.92
N ASP A 14 -2.86 -14.18 3.88
CA ASP A 14 -2.42 -14.08 2.50
C ASP A 14 -2.28 -12.64 1.94
N TYR A 15 -2.96 -11.64 2.53
CA TYR A 15 -3.04 -10.28 1.96
C TYR A 15 -2.98 -9.15 3.00
N VAL A 16 -2.35 -8.04 2.62
CA VAL A 16 -2.31 -6.77 3.38
C VAL A 16 -2.71 -5.59 2.49
N ILE A 17 -3.34 -4.57 3.06
CA ILE A 17 -3.60 -3.30 2.37
C ILE A 17 -2.45 -2.34 2.68
N ILE A 18 -1.79 -1.88 1.61
CA ILE A 18 -0.68 -0.93 1.68
C ILE A 18 -1.20 0.42 1.21
N GLU A 19 -1.07 1.43 2.06
CA GLU A 19 -1.27 2.83 1.70
C GLU A 19 0.09 3.51 1.61
N ALA A 20 0.42 4.04 0.44
CA ALA A 20 1.66 4.76 0.19
C ALA A 20 1.35 6.18 -0.23
N THR A 21 1.92 7.14 0.49
CA THR A 21 1.80 8.56 0.19
C THR A 21 3.08 9.06 -0.47
N LEU A 22 2.94 9.83 -1.54
CA LEU A 22 4.02 10.58 -2.15
C LEU A 22 3.69 12.07 -2.11
N SER A 23 4.60 12.88 -1.58
CA SER A 23 4.49 14.34 -1.57
C SER A 23 5.50 14.95 -2.56
N GLU A 24 5.02 15.82 -3.45
CA GLU A 24 5.84 16.60 -4.38
C GLU A 24 5.37 18.07 -4.38
N GLY A 25 6.09 18.94 -3.67
CA GLY A 25 5.67 20.32 -3.44
C GLY A 25 4.37 20.36 -2.63
N ASP A 26 3.36 21.05 -3.17
CA ASP A 26 2.02 21.14 -2.57
C ASP A 26 1.09 19.97 -2.99
N LEU A 27 1.58 19.03 -3.80
CA LEU A 27 0.81 17.87 -4.24
C LEU A 27 0.99 16.68 -3.31
N LEU A 28 -0.12 16.00 -3.02
CA LEU A 28 -0.19 14.76 -2.26
C LEU A 28 -0.83 13.68 -3.12
N PHE A 29 -0.07 12.62 -3.39
CA PHE A 29 -0.57 11.43 -4.07
C PHE A 29 -0.72 10.32 -3.04
N VAL A 30 -1.92 9.75 -2.94
CA VAL A 30 -2.18 8.56 -2.13
C VAL A 30 -2.41 7.40 -3.08
N GLN A 31 -1.56 6.37 -2.98
CA GLN A 31 -1.72 5.13 -3.69
C GLN A 31 -2.13 4.04 -2.70
N ILE A 32 -3.27 3.41 -2.97
CA ILE A 32 -3.71 2.22 -2.24
C ILE A 32 -3.35 0.99 -3.08
N ALA A 33 -2.77 -0.02 -2.46
CA ALA A 33 -2.39 -1.27 -3.09
C ALA A 33 -2.68 -2.46 -2.19
N VAL A 34 -2.69 -3.65 -2.78
CA VAL A 34 -2.73 -4.92 -2.06
C VAL A 34 -1.33 -5.55 -2.11
N GLY A 35 -0.77 -5.84 -0.94
CA GLY A 35 0.41 -6.69 -0.79
C GLY A 35 0.00 -8.16 -0.64
N ILE A 36 0.67 -9.05 -1.36
CA ILE A 36 0.52 -10.52 -1.21
C ILE A 36 1.71 -11.03 -0.40
N ARG A 37 1.42 -11.74 0.69
CA ARG A 37 2.43 -12.32 1.58
C ARG A 37 2.78 -13.75 1.15
N ASN A 38 4.03 -14.15 1.38
CA ASN A 38 4.43 -15.56 1.34
C ASN A 38 4.12 -16.25 2.68
N GLU A 39 4.36 -17.57 2.78
CA GLU A 39 4.12 -18.36 4.00
C GLU A 39 4.94 -17.90 5.23
N VAL A 40 5.98 -17.09 5.03
CA VAL A 40 6.87 -16.56 6.08
C VAL A 40 6.47 -15.12 6.47
N GLY A 41 5.48 -14.52 5.79
CA GLY A 41 4.96 -13.18 6.04
C GLY A 41 5.59 -12.07 5.21
N ASP A 42 6.53 -12.36 4.32
CA ASP A 42 7.16 -11.33 3.47
C ASP A 42 6.24 -10.92 2.32
N ILE A 43 6.22 -9.62 2.00
CA ILE A 43 5.52 -9.10 0.82
C ILE A 43 6.32 -9.47 -0.44
N VAL A 44 5.76 -10.35 -1.27
CA VAL A 44 6.40 -10.81 -2.53
C VAL A 44 5.79 -10.19 -3.78
N ARG A 45 4.62 -9.56 -3.66
CA ARG A 45 3.95 -8.89 -4.79
C ARG A 45 3.08 -7.74 -4.30
N ILE A 46 3.08 -6.64 -5.05
CA ILE A 46 2.21 -5.47 -4.82
C ILE A 46 1.33 -5.29 -6.05
N ILE A 47 0.03 -5.15 -5.83
CA ILE A 47 -0.98 -4.91 -6.88
C ILE A 47 -1.64 -3.55 -6.60
N PRO A 48 -1.42 -2.52 -7.45
CA PRO A 48 -2.08 -1.23 -7.24
C PRO A 48 -3.60 -1.39 -7.40
N ILE A 49 -4.36 -0.81 -6.47
CA ILE A 49 -5.80 -0.70 -6.62
C ILE A 49 -6.05 0.53 -7.50
N SER A 50 -6.56 0.30 -8.70
CA SER A 50 -7.02 1.39 -9.55
C SER A 50 -8.24 2.02 -8.90
N THR A 51 -8.07 3.22 -8.35
CA THR A 51 -9.19 4.11 -8.04
C THR A 51 -9.59 4.75 -9.35
N ASN A 52 -10.51 4.15 -10.10
CA ASN A 52 -11.21 4.91 -11.13
C ASN A 52 -11.88 6.08 -10.42
N PRO A 53 -11.54 7.35 -10.75
CA PRO A 53 -12.30 8.47 -10.23
C PRO A 53 -13.75 8.33 -10.74
N ILE A 54 -14.70 8.40 -9.82
CA ILE A 54 -16.15 8.46 -10.13
C ILE A 54 -16.46 9.82 -10.74
#